data_AF-A0A8S0GYS8-F1
#
_entry.id   AF-A0A8S0GYS8-F1
#
_cell.length_a   1.000
_cell.length_b   1.000
_cell.length_c   1.000
_cell.angle_alpha   90.00
_cell.angle_beta   90.00
_cell.angle_gamma   90.00
#
_symmetry.space_group_name_H-M   'P 1'
#
loop_
_entity.id
_entity.type
_entity.pdbx_description
1 polymer ?
#
loop_
_entity_poly.entity_id
_entity_poly.type
_entity_poly.pdbx_seq_one_letter_code
_entity_poly.pdbx_strand_id
1 'polypeptide(L)' 'MTGEKVKIFVVRKDPALTQDQLLAHCREYLTGYKVPRYVEFRTQELPKTTVGKVLRRALR' A
#
# COMPACT_ATOMS: atom_id res chain seq x y z
N MET A 1 -13.86 14.84 -13.14
CA MET A 1 -12.57 14.18 -13.43
C MET A 1 -12.34 13.12 -12.36
N THR A 2 -12.52 11.84 -12.69
CA THR A 2 -12.23 10.71 -11.79
C THR A 2 -10.72 10.57 -11.66
N GLY A 3 -10.11 11.33 -10.73
CA GLY A 3 -8.68 11.28 -10.49
C GLY A 3 -8.31 9.99 -9.76
N GLU A 4 -7.73 9.03 -10.48
CA GLU A 4 -7.12 7.84 -9.87
C GLU A 4 -5.99 8.28 -8.93
N LYS A 5 -6.00 7.76 -7.69
CA LYS A 5 -4.99 8.07 -6.67
C LYS A 5 -4.29 6.77 -6.28
N VAL A 6 -2.97 6.83 -6.16
CA VAL A 6 -2.16 5.68 -5.72
C VAL A 6 -2.43 5.41 -4.24
N LYS A 7 -2.88 4.20 -3.93
CA LYS A 7 -3.10 3.67 -2.58
C LYS A 7 -2.22 2.44 -2.37
N ILE A 8 -1.62 2.32 -1.19
CA ILE A 8 -0.82 1.15 -0.80
C ILE A 8 -1.50 0.40 0.34
N PHE A 9 -1.47 -0.93 0.25
CA PHE A 9 -1.93 -1.84 1.30
C PHE A 9 -0.71 -2.52 1.91
N VAL A 10 -0.58 -2.44 3.23
CA VAL A 10 0.61 -2.94 3.95
C VAL A 10 0.17 -3.88 5.06
N VAL A 11 0.65 -5.11 5.01
CA VAL A 11 0.60 -6.03 6.16
C VAL A 11 1.92 -5.87 6.90
N ARG A 12 1.87 -5.20 8.06
CA ARG A 12 3.08 -4.87 8.81
C ARG A 12 3.56 -6.08 9.58
N LYS A 13 4.86 -6.35 9.51
CA LYS A 13 5.52 -7.25 10.46
C LYS A 13 5.76 -6.57 11.80
N ASP A 14 6.15 -5.29 11.75
CA ASP A 14 6.39 -4.45 12.92
C ASP A 14 5.21 -3.48 13.14
N PRO A 15 4.49 -3.56 14.27
CA PRO A 15 3.41 -2.64 14.62
C PRO A 15 3.85 -1.17 14.72
N ALA A 16 5.14 -0.91 14.99
CA ALA A 16 5.68 0.44 15.14
C ALA A 16 5.84 1.18 13.80
N LEU A 17 5.82 0.47 12.66
CA LEU A 17 5.93 1.09 11.34
C LEU A 17 4.76 2.04 11.09
N THR A 18 5.04 3.33 10.95
CA THR A 18 4.02 4.37 10.75
C THR A 18 3.80 4.70 9.28
N GLN A 19 2.68 5.36 9.00
CA GLN A 19 2.38 5.88 7.66
C GLN A 19 3.44 6.91 7.21
N ASP A 20 3.88 7.80 8.10
CA ASP A 20 4.82 8.87 7.75
C ASP A 20 6.19 8.32 7.37
N GLN A 21 6.67 7.29 8.08
CA GLN A 21 7.90 6.58 7.73
C GLN A 21 7.79 5.96 6.33
N LEU A 22 6.66 5.32 6.02
CA LEU A 22 6.43 4.71 4.71
C LEU A 22 6.38 5.77 3.60
N LEU A 23 5.71 6.89 3.85
CA LEU A 23 5.61 8.00 2.89
C LEU A 23 6.95 8.72 2.71
N ALA A 24 7.73 8.90 3.78
CA ALA A 24 9.08 9.46 3.69
C ALA A 24 9.97 8.59 2.81
N HIS A 25 9.95 7.27 3.04
CA HIS A 25 10.65 6.31 2.18
C HIS A 25 10.16 6.41 0.72
N CYS A 26 8.85 6.42 0.47
CA CYS A 26 8.33 6.59 -0.89
C CYS A 26 8.77 7.90 -1.54
N ARG A 27 8.86 9.01 -0.81
CA ARG A 27 9.29 10.31 -1.37
C ARG A 27 10.78 10.33 -1.69
N GLU A 28 11.59 9.59 -0.95
CA GLU A 28 13.03 9.45 -1.19
C GLU A 28 13.32 8.68 -2.48
N TYR A 29 12.56 7.62 -2.75
CA TYR A 29 12.84 6.69 -3.86
C TYR A 29 11.89 6.80 -5.07
N LEU A 30 10.76 7.50 -4.96
CA LEU A 30 9.77 7.62 -6.04
C LEU A 30 9.63 9.06 -6.54
N THR A 31 9.29 9.18 -7.82
CA THR A 31 8.85 10.46 -8.39
C THR A 31 7.54 10.91 -7.74
N GLY A 32 7.35 12.22 -7.58
CA GLY A 32 6.23 12.78 -6.79
C GLY A 32 4.83 12.29 -7.15
N TYR A 33 4.56 11.98 -8.43
CA TYR A 33 3.26 11.45 -8.87
C TYR A 33 3.04 9.96 -8.49
N LYS A 34 4.11 9.21 -8.19
CA LYS A 34 4.03 7.81 -7.73
C LYS A 34 3.95 7.69 -6.21
N VAL A 35 4.17 8.79 -5.48
CA VAL A 35 4.05 8.79 -4.02
C VAL A 35 2.57 8.52 -3.67
N PRO A 36 2.27 7.46 -2.90
CA PRO A 36 0.91 7.13 -2.55
C PRO A 36 0.25 8.24 -1.73
N ARG A 37 -1.04 8.45 -1.97
CA ARG A 37 -1.85 9.40 -1.21
C ARG A 37 -2.56 8.76 -0.02
N TYR A 38 -2.68 7.44 -0.05
CA TYR A 38 -3.36 6.66 0.99
C TYR A 38 -2.53 5.43 1.36
N VAL A 39 -2.40 5.17 2.65
CA VAL A 39 -1.76 3.99 3.21
C VAL A 39 -2.80 3.27 4.05
N GLU A 40 -3.02 1.99 3.79
CA GLU A 40 -3.92 1.14 4.57
C GLU A 40 -3.13 0.00 5.21
N PHE A 41 -3.10 -0.01 6.54
CA PHE A 41 -2.48 -1.09 7.29
C PHE A 41 -3.50 -2.21 7.55
N ARG A 42 -3.15 -3.43 7.16
CA ARG A 42 -3.96 -4.63 7.37
C ARG A 42 -3.34 -5.51 8.44
N THR A 43 -4.18 -6.07 9.29
CA THR A 43 -3.82 -7.07 10.31
C THR A 43 -3.83 -8.49 9.74
N GLN A 44 -4.64 -8.71 8.70
CA GLN A 44 -4.76 -9.98 8.00
C GLN A 44 -3.90 -9.97 6.73
N GLU A 45 -3.51 -11.16 6.26
CA GLU A 45 -2.79 -11.30 4.99
C GLU A 45 -3.59 -10.71 3.82
N LEU A 46 -2.86 -10.26 2.79
CA LEU A 46 -3.49 -9.83 1.55
C LEU A 46 -4.19 -11.03 0.88
N PRO A 47 -5.36 -10.81 0.26
CA PRO A 47 -6.08 -11.87 -0.43
C PRO A 47 -5.20 -12.43 -1.55
N LYS A 48 -5.14 -13.76 -1.66
CA LYS A 48 -4.36 -14.47 -2.67
C LYS A 48 -5.29 -15.25 -3.60
N THR A 49 -4.86 -15.48 -4.83
CA THR A 49 -5.50 -16.42 -5.76
C THR A 49 -5.29 -17.85 -5.28
N THR A 50 -5.99 -18.80 -5.90
CA THR A 50 -5.79 -20.24 -5.68
C THR A 50 -4.36 -20.71 -5.93
N VAL A 51 -3.57 -19.97 -6.71
CA VAL A 51 -2.15 -20.21 -6.98
C VAL A 51 -1.21 -19.26 -6.21
N GLY A 52 -1.72 -18.58 -5.17
CA GLY A 52 -0.91 -17.80 -4.22
C GLY A 52 -0.56 -16.36 -4.62
N LYS A 53 -0.99 -15.86 -5.78
CA LYS A 53 -0.71 -14.47 -6.22
C LYS A 53 -1.64 -13.48 -5.52
N VAL A 54 -1.18 -12.27 -5.18
CA VAL A 54 -2.04 -11.24 -4.59
C VAL A 54 -3.22 -10.88 -5.51
N LEU A 55 -4.43 -10.98 -4.99
CA LEU A 55 -5.69 -10.73 -5.69
C LEU A 55 -6.05 -9.24 -5.62
N ARG A 56 -5.45 -8.44 -6.51
CA ARG A 56 -5.61 -6.97 -6.52
C ARG A 56 -7.06 -6.49 -6.62
N ARG A 57 -7.93 -7.20 -7.34
CA ARG A 57 -9.35 -6.81 -7.49
C ARG A 57 -10.16 -6.81 -6.18
N ALA A 58 -9.70 -7.57 -5.18
CA ALA A 58 -10.32 -7.60 -3.85
C ALA A 58 -9.80 -6.48 -2.94
N LEU A 59 -8.82 -5.69 -3.41
CA LEU A 59 -8.24 -4.55 -2.73
C LEU A 59 -8.73 -3.28 -3.44
N ARG A 60 -9.70 -2.58 -2.84
CA ARG A 60 -10.17 -1.25 -3.27
C ARG A 60 -10.01 -0.27 -2.12
#